data_AF-A0AA40VVA6-F1
#
_entry.id   AF-A0AA40VVA6-F1
#
_cell.length_a   1.000
_cell.length_b   1.000
_cell.length_c   1.000
_cell.angle_alpha   90.00
_cell.angle_beta   90.00
_cell.angle_gamma   90.00
#
_symmetry.space_group_name_H-M   'P 1'
#
loop_
_entity.id
_entity.type
_entity.pdbx_description
1 polymer ?
#
loop_
_entity_poly.entity_id
_entity_poly.type
_entity_poly.pdbx_seq_one_letter_code
_entity_poly.pdbx_strand_id
1 'polypeptide(L)'
;MSDINSAKLVEILDHFGFTNGSFTGELERILYLLPGYENYRLGFRWVKDDNFCSDAIEVTLSKCWSGLIMAQWRVNLFLFGLVLRQAQMFASELESLDEVEHS
;
A
#
# COMPACT_ATOMS: atom_id res chain seq x y z
N MET A 1 -7.79 -20.86 2.54
CA MET A 1 -7.45 -20.32 1.19
C MET A 1 -6.71 -18.98 1.28
N SER A 2 -6.57 -18.38 2.48
CA SER A 2 -5.87 -17.11 2.71
C SER A 2 -4.34 -17.24 2.72
N ASP A 3 -3.77 -18.32 3.24
CA ASP A 3 -2.32 -18.44 3.44
C ASP A 3 -1.48 -18.41 2.15
N ILE A 4 -1.96 -19.03 1.06
CA ILE A 4 -1.24 -19.10 -0.22
C ILE A 4 -1.16 -17.72 -0.88
N ASN A 5 -2.23 -16.93 -0.81
CA ASN A 5 -2.28 -15.61 -1.42
C ASN A 5 -1.48 -14.60 -0.61
N SER A 6 -1.49 -14.70 0.73
CA SER A 6 -0.61 -13.91 1.59
C SER A 6 0.86 -14.23 1.34
N ALA A 7 1.23 -15.50 1.17
CA ALA A 7 2.62 -15.88 0.86
C ALA A 7 3.09 -15.33 -0.50
N LYS A 8 2.25 -15.44 -1.54
CA LYS A 8 2.54 -14.86 -2.87
C LYS A 8 2.66 -13.33 -2.80
N LEU A 9 1.79 -12.68 -2.03
CA LEU A 9 1.84 -11.24 -1.84
C LEU A 9 3.14 -10.83 -1.16
N VAL A 10 3.60 -11.55 -0.13
CA VAL A 10 4.90 -11.31 0.52
C VAL A 10 6.04 -11.42 -0.48
N GLU A 11 6.07 -12.46 -1.31
CA GLU A 11 7.11 -12.66 -2.33
C GLU A 11 7.16 -11.52 -3.35
N ILE A 12 5.98 -11.07 -3.81
CA ILE A 12 5.88 -9.90 -4.69
C ILE A 12 6.41 -8.66 -3.98
N LEU A 13 5.98 -8.41 -2.75
CA LEU A 13 6.39 -7.22 -1.99
C LEU A 13 7.90 -7.21 -1.75
N ASP A 14 8.50 -8.36 -1.45
CA ASP A 14 9.95 -8.53 -1.31
C ASP A 14 10.70 -8.16 -2.60
N HIS A 15 10.18 -8.54 -3.77
CA HIS A 15 10.74 -8.13 -5.08
C HIS A 15 10.76 -6.61 -5.29
N PHE A 16 9.83 -5.88 -4.65
CA PHE A 16 9.77 -4.42 -4.67
C PHE A 16 10.52 -3.77 -3.48
N GLY A 17 11.27 -4.54 -2.69
CA GLY A 17 12.07 -4.05 -1.57
C GLY A 17 11.30 -3.88 -0.25
N PHE A 18 10.06 -4.35 -0.18
CA PHE A 18 9.25 -4.29 1.04
C PHE A 18 9.54 -5.50 1.95
N THR A 19 10.54 -5.33 2.81
CA THR A 19 10.92 -6.33 3.83
C THR A 19 10.36 -5.97 5.21
N ASN A 20 10.14 -6.96 6.06
CA ASN A 20 9.70 -6.78 7.47
C ASN A 20 8.33 -6.08 7.66
N GLY A 21 7.34 -6.42 6.83
CA GLY A 21 5.98 -5.93 6.99
C GLY A 21 5.30 -6.43 8.27
N SER A 22 4.35 -5.65 8.79
CA SER A 22 3.50 -6.08 9.91
C SER A 22 2.16 -6.59 9.40
N PHE A 23 1.75 -7.78 9.87
CA PHE A 23 0.47 -8.38 9.49
C PHE A 23 -0.64 -7.90 10.43
N THR A 24 -1.78 -7.50 9.85
CA THR A 24 -2.99 -7.24 10.61
C THR A 24 -4.04 -8.31 10.31
N GLY A 25 -4.24 -9.20 11.29
CA GLY A 25 -5.10 -10.38 11.14
C GLY A 25 -6.57 -10.06 10.88
N GLU A 26 -7.06 -8.89 11.29
CA GLU A 26 -8.46 -8.50 11.10
C GLU A 26 -8.81 -8.15 9.65
N LEU A 27 -7.82 -7.76 8.84
CA LEU A 27 -8.04 -7.30 7.45
C LEU A 27 -7.25 -8.11 6.42
N GLU A 28 -6.52 -9.15 6.83
CA GLU A 28 -5.56 -9.88 5.98
C GLU A 28 -4.64 -8.93 5.21
N ARG A 29 -4.19 -7.86 5.88
CA ARG A 29 -3.34 -6.82 5.30
C ARG A 29 -1.91 -6.94 5.79
N ILE A 30 -0.97 -6.61 4.91
CA ILE A 30 0.43 -6.44 5.24
C ILE A 30 0.73 -4.94 5.18
N LEU A 31 1.26 -4.39 6.27
CA LEU A 31 1.54 -2.97 6.41
C LEU A 31 3.04 -2.69 6.36
N TYR A 32 3.41 -1.66 5.62
CA TYR A 32 4.77 -1.15 5.50
C TYR A 32 4.78 0.37 5.66
N LEU A 33 5.92 0.93 6.10
CA LEU A 33 6.15 2.36 5.96
C LEU A 33 6.34 2.71 4.48
N LEU A 34 5.85 3.88 4.07
CA LEU A 34 6.12 4.38 2.73
C LEU A 34 7.59 4.84 2.64
N PRO A 35 8.42 4.29 1.74
CA PRO A 35 9.83 4.69 1.64
C PRO A 35 9.99 6.17 1.32
N GLY A 36 10.76 6.87 2.15
CA GLY A 36 10.97 8.32 2.06
C GLY A 36 9.96 9.18 2.82
N TYR A 37 8.89 8.58 3.38
CA TYR A 37 7.76 9.30 3.98
C TYR A 37 7.28 8.61 5.27
N GLU A 38 7.98 8.86 6.38
CA GLU A 38 7.82 8.12 7.65
C GLU A 38 6.45 8.29 8.33
N ASN A 39 5.75 9.37 7.99
CA ASN A 39 4.40 9.64 8.49
C ASN A 39 3.31 8.85 7.79
N TYR A 40 3.67 8.04 6.78
CA TYR A 40 2.73 7.31 5.94
C TYR A 40 3.01 5.81 5.94
N ARG A 41 1.92 5.04 5.80
CA ARG A 41 1.95 3.59 5.64
C ARG A 41 1.23 3.15 4.39
N LEU A 42 1.79 2.12 3.77
CA LEU A 42 1.16 1.32 2.74
C LEU A 42 0.56 0.07 3.35
N GLY A 43 -0.70 -0.21 3.04
CA GLY A 43 -1.36 -1.48 3.35
C GLY A 43 -1.68 -2.24 2.09
N PHE A 44 -1.27 -3.51 2.04
CA PHE A 44 -1.43 -4.38 0.89
C PHE A 44 -2.34 -5.56 1.23
N ARG A 45 -3.25 -5.88 0.32
CA ARG A 45 -4.12 -7.07 0.43
C ARG A 45 -4.40 -7.66 -0.93
N TRP A 46 -4.40 -8.99 -1.00
CA TRP A 46 -4.86 -9.71 -2.18
C TRP A 46 -6.38 -9.63 -2.27
N VAL A 47 -6.91 -9.22 -3.42
CA VAL A 47 -8.34 -9.16 -3.65
C VAL A 47 -8.70 -9.99 -4.87
N LYS A 48 -9.68 -10.87 -4.71
CA LYS A 48 -10.30 -11.56 -5.83
C LYS A 48 -11.32 -10.61 -6.44
N ASP A 49 -11.09 -10.19 -7.68
CA ASP A 49 -12.00 -9.31 -8.40
C ASP A 49 -12.43 -9.97 -9.70
N ASP A 50 -13.71 -10.33 -9.77
CA ASP A 50 -14.30 -10.99 -10.92
C ASP A 50 -14.27 -10.10 -12.18
N ASN A 51 -14.10 -8.77 -12.02
CA ASN A 51 -13.97 -7.84 -13.14
C ASN A 51 -12.56 -7.78 -13.74
N PHE A 52 -11.53 -8.27 -13.03
CA PHE A 52 -10.14 -8.20 -13.49
C PHE A 52 -9.66 -9.46 -14.18
N CYS A 53 -10.51 -10.50 -14.33
CA CYS A 53 -10.17 -11.82 -14.89
C CYS A 53 -8.96 -12.52 -14.22
N SER A 54 -8.33 -11.90 -13.23
CA SER A 54 -7.15 -12.37 -12.51
C SER A 54 -7.07 -11.71 -11.13
N ASP A 55 -6.20 -12.27 -10.31
CA ASP A 55 -5.79 -11.72 -9.04
C ASP A 55 -5.40 -10.24 -9.11
N ALA A 56 -5.88 -9.43 -8.15
CA ALA A 56 -5.54 -8.02 -8.01
C ALA A 56 -5.01 -7.72 -6.61
N ILE A 57 -4.23 -6.65 -6.49
CA ILE A 57 -3.71 -6.15 -5.23
C ILE A 57 -4.43 -4.86 -4.90
N GLU A 58 -5.01 -4.82 -3.70
CA GLU A 58 -5.46 -3.59 -3.06
C GLU A 58 -4.28 -2.94 -2.34
N VAL A 59 -4.04 -1.66 -2.62
CA VAL A 59 -3.03 -0.84 -1.98
C VAL A 59 -3.74 0.32 -1.29
N THR A 60 -3.43 0.57 -0.03
CA THR A 60 -3.95 1.68 0.76
C THR A 60 -2.81 2.56 1.22
N LEU A 61 -2.94 3.86 1.08
CA LEU A 61 -2.06 4.85 1.70
C LEU A 61 -2.77 5.45 2.91
N SER A 62 -2.12 5.49 4.06
CA SER A 62 -2.69 6.04 5.29
C SER A 62 -1.68 6.84 6.10
N LYS A 63 -2.14 7.82 6.88
CA LYS A 63 -1.29 8.51 7.87
C LYS A 63 -1.09 7.60 9.10
N CYS A 64 0.16 7.44 9.55
CA CYS A 64 0.57 6.56 10.66
C CYS A 64 -0.24 6.78 11.94
N TRP A 65 -0.47 8.04 12.30
CA TRP A 65 -0.98 8.43 13.63
C TRP A 65 -2.50 8.53 13.70
N SER A 66 -3.17 8.82 12.58
CA SER A 66 -4.63 8.96 12.54
C SER A 66 -5.32 7.71 12.00
N GLY A 67 -4.59 6.81 11.32
CA GLY A 67 -5.18 5.68 10.60
C GLY A 67 -6.07 6.12 9.42
N LEU A 68 -6.08 7.41 9.08
CA LEU A 68 -6.88 7.96 7.99
C LEU A 68 -6.35 7.44 6.67
N ILE A 69 -7.22 6.80 5.89
CA ILE A 69 -6.92 6.38 4.51
C ILE A 69 -6.94 7.62 3.63
N MET A 70 -5.79 7.95 3.05
CA MET A 70 -5.60 9.09 2.16
C MET A 70 -5.92 8.72 0.71
N ALA A 71 -5.58 7.49 0.32
CA ALA A 71 -5.83 6.99 -1.02
C ALA A 71 -5.92 5.47 -1.02
N GLN A 72 -6.62 4.93 -2.01
CA GLN A 72 -6.78 3.50 -2.21
C GLN A 72 -6.75 3.19 -3.71
N TRP A 73 -5.99 2.16 -4.06
CA TRP A 73 -5.90 1.63 -5.41
C TRP A 73 -6.27 0.16 -5.41
N ARG A 74 -6.90 -0.28 -6.49
CA ARG A 74 -7.00 -1.69 -6.86
C ARG A 74 -6.31 -1.85 -8.19
N VAL A 75 -5.30 -2.71 -8.24
CA VAL A 75 -4.39 -2.76 -9.37
C VAL A 75 -4.01 -4.20 -9.72
N ASN A 76 -3.93 -4.48 -11.02
CA ASN A 76 -3.34 -5.72 -11.50
C ASN A 76 -1.83 -5.70 -11.22
N LEU A 77 -1.23 -6.86 -10.91
CA LEU A 77 0.19 -6.99 -10.59
C LEU A 77 1.11 -6.28 -11.60
N PHE A 78 0.80 -6.33 -12.90
CA PHE A 78 1.62 -5.67 -13.93
C PHE A 78 1.76 -4.14 -13.74
N LEU A 79 0.76 -3.50 -13.11
CA LEU A 79 0.73 -2.06 -12.86
C LEU A 79 1.12 -1.70 -11.41
N PHE A 80 1.49 -2.69 -10.58
CA PHE A 80 1.76 -2.48 -9.16
C PHE A 80 2.88 -1.46 -8.90
N GLY A 81 3.98 -1.54 -9.65
CA GLY A 81 5.09 -0.57 -9.53
C GLY A 81 4.69 0.89 -9.81
N LEU A 82 3.67 1.12 -10.65
CA LEU A 82 3.16 2.47 -10.91
C LEU A 82 2.41 3.03 -9.70
N VAL A 83 1.63 2.18 -9.02
CA VAL A 83 0.89 2.59 -7.82
C VAL A 83 1.84 2.97 -6.69
N LEU A 84 2.97 2.27 -6.54
CA LEU A 84 3.98 2.64 -5.55
C LEU A 84 4.55 4.04 -5.79
N ARG A 85 4.85 4.38 -7.05
CA ARG A 85 5.29 5.73 -7.42
C ARG A 85 4.19 6.77 -7.19
N GLN A 86 2.93 6.45 -7.51
CA GLN A 86 1.81 7.34 -7.25
C GLN A 86 1.64 7.62 -5.76
N ALA A 87 1.79 6.62 -4.90
CA ALA A 87 1.71 6.80 -3.45
C ALA A 87 2.80 7.74 -2.92
N GLN A 88 4.04 7.64 -3.44
CA GLN A 88 5.12 8.56 -3.10
C GLN A 88 4.85 9.98 -3.56
N MET A 89 4.39 10.18 -4.81
CA MET A 89 4.00 11.51 -5.31
C MET A 89 2.89 12.11 -4.45
N PHE A 90 1.87 11.32 -4.10
CA PHE A 90 0.75 11.77 -3.27
C PHE A 90 1.22 12.19 -1.87
N ALA A 91 2.11 11.43 -1.23
CA ALA A 91 2.68 11.79 0.06
C ALA A 91 3.50 13.09 -0.02
N SER A 92 4.30 13.25 -1.09
CA SER A 92 5.07 14.48 -1.34
C SER A 92 4.20 15.72 -1.47
N GLU A 93 3.09 15.61 -2.20
CA GLU A 93 2.14 16.71 -2.39
C GLU A 93 1.41 17.05 -1.08
N LEU A 94 1.09 16.05 -0.25
CA LEU A 94 0.46 16.30 1.04
C LEU A 94 1.42 16.97 2.04
N GLU A 95 2.68 16.54 2.12
CA GLU A 95 3.66 17.16 3.01
C GLU A 95 3.96 18.61 2.60
N SER A 96 4.00 18.92 1.29
CA SER A 96 4.21 20.29 0.83
C SER A 96 3.03 21.21 1.15
N LEU A 97 1.80 20.69 1.15
CA LEU A 97 0.62 21.44 1.58
C LEU A 97 0.64 21.69 3.10
N ASP A 98 0.98 20.66 3.90
CA ASP A 98 1.09 20.76 5.36
C ASP A 98 2.15 21.83 5.76
N GLU A 99 3.26 21.95 5.02
CA GLU A 99 4.29 22.98 5.25
C GLU A 99 3.79 24.42 4.98
N VAL A 100 2.94 24.61 3.97
CA VAL A 100 2.38 25.91 3.61
C VAL A 100 1.32 26.38 4.61
N GLU A 101 0.51 25.48 5.15
CA GLU A 101 -0.52 25.83 6.15
C GLU A 101 0.07 26.18 7.53
N HIS A 102 1.34 25.83 7.77
CA HIS A 102 2.03 26.05 9.03
C HIS A 102 3.19 27.07 8.95
N SER A 103 3.32 27.78 7.83
CA SER A 103 4.28 28.89 7.62
C SER A 103 3.59 30.27 7.63
#